data_AF-A0A940ECM8-F1
#
_entry.id   AF-A0A940ECM8-F1
#
_cell.length_a   1.000
_cell.length_b   1.000
_cell.length_c   1.000
_cell.angle_alpha   90.00
_cell.angle_beta   90.00
_cell.angle_gamma   90.00
#
_symmetry.space_group_name_H-M   'P 1'
#
loop_
_entity.id
_entity.type
_entity.pdbx_description
1 polymer ?
#
loop_
_entity_poly.entity_id
_entity_poly.type
_entity_poly.pdbx_seq_one_letter_code
_entity_poly.pdbx_strand_id
1 'polypeptide(L)' 'MAVLRYLSHPQVLIDPAVPVPRWSLSDHGRSRMPALSPLHGWRLAEAVADPDSRC' A
#
# COMPACT_ATOMS: atom_id res chain seq x y z
N MET A 1 7.56 18.46 -16.92
CA MET A 1 6.23 18.20 -16.32
C MET A 1 6.37 17.11 -15.28
N ALA A 2 5.76 17.27 -14.11
CA ALA A 2 5.76 16.28 -13.04
C ALA A 2 4.44 15.48 -13.05
N VAL A 3 4.50 14.21 -12.66
CA VAL A 3 3.32 13.32 -12.58
C VAL A 3 3.16 12.85 -11.14
N LEU A 4 2.02 13.16 -10.52
CA LEU A 4 1.63 12.63 -9.21
C LEU A 4 0.71 11.42 -9.43
N ARG A 5 0.96 10.34 -8.68
CA ARG A 5 0.12 9.13 -8.68
C ARG A 5 -0.37 8.87 -7.27
N TYR A 6 -1.67 8.78 -7.09
CA TYR A 6 -2.30 8.44 -5.82
C TYR A 6 -2.75 6.98 -5.86
N LEU A 7 -2.42 6.23 -4.82
CA LEU A 7 -2.80 4.83 -4.65
C LEU A 7 -3.67 4.72 -3.39
N SER A 8 -4.81 4.06 -3.51
CA SER A 8 -5.63 3.71 -2.35
C SER A 8 -5.03 2.52 -1.60
N HIS A 9 -5.41 2.36 -0.32
CA HIS A 9 -4.95 1.24 0.49
C HIS A 9 -5.32 -0.13 -0.14
N PRO A 10 -4.44 -1.14 -0.09
CA PRO A 10 -4.75 -2.49 -0.55
C PRO A 10 -5.71 -3.20 0.42
N GLN A 11 -6.06 -4.45 0.11
CA GLN A 11 -6.92 -5.26 0.97
C GLN A 11 -6.23 -5.62 2.31
N VAL A 12 -6.92 -5.34 3.42
CA VAL A 12 -6.48 -5.62 4.80
C VAL A 12 -7.14 -6.87 5.37
N LEU A 13 -6.48 -7.49 6.34
CA LEU A 13 -7.06 -8.52 7.19
C LEU A 13 -7.85 -7.85 8.32
N ILE A 14 -9.17 -8.04 8.33
CA ILE A 14 -10.05 -7.48 9.34
C ILE A 14 -10.00 -8.37 10.59
N ASP A 15 -9.45 -7.85 11.67
CA ASP A 15 -9.44 -8.49 12.98
C ASP A 15 -10.10 -7.56 14.02
N PRO A 16 -11.27 -7.92 14.56
CA PRO A 16 -11.98 -7.13 15.57
C PRO A 16 -11.19 -6.93 16.88
N ALA A 17 -10.25 -7.82 17.21
CA ALA A 17 -9.41 -7.70 18.40
C ALA A 17 -8.24 -6.72 18.21
N VAL A 18 -7.98 -6.30 16.97
CA VAL A 18 -6.90 -5.38 16.63
C VAL A 18 -7.51 -4.00 16.28
N PRO A 19 -7.01 -2.90 16.88
CA PRO A 19 -7.39 -1.55 16.46
C PRO A 19 -7.11 -1.32 14.98
N VAL A 20 -8.03 -0.63 14.29
CA VAL A 20 -8.01 -0.41 12.84
C VAL A 20 -6.65 0.06 12.28
N PRO A 21 -5.94 1.03 12.89
CA PRO A 21 -4.64 1.48 12.36
C PRO A 21 -3.54 0.40 12.39
N ARG A 22 -3.76 -0.69 13.14
CA ARG A 22 -2.84 -1.82 13.27
C ARG A 22 -3.26 -3.03 12.45
N TRP A 23 -4.32 -2.93 11.65
CA TRP A 23 -4.68 -3.99 10.71
C TRP A 23 -3.55 -4.20 9.70
N SER A 24 -3.30 -5.47 9.37
CA SER A 24 -2.24 -5.86 8.44
C SER A 24 -2.81 -6.13 7.05
N LEU A 25 -1.97 -6.15 6.02
CA LEU A 25 -2.40 -6.58 4.69
C LEU A 25 -2.84 -8.04 4.70
N SER A 26 -4.00 -8.30 4.10
CA SER A 26 -4.46 -9.66 3.77
C SER A 26 -3.54 -10.31 2.74
N ASP A 27 -3.57 -11.62 2.61
CA ASP A 27 -2.77 -12.33 1.60
C ASP A 27 -3.07 -11.84 0.18
N HIS A 28 -4.34 -11.53 -0.10
CA HIS A 28 -4.73 -10.93 -1.38
C HIS A 28 -4.11 -9.55 -1.57
N GLY A 29 -4.16 -8.68 -0.55
CA GLY A 29 -3.52 -7.36 -0.58
C GLY A 29 -2.01 -7.46 -0.80
N ARG A 30 -1.33 -8.37 -0.10
CA ARG A 30 0.11 -8.64 -0.26
C ARG A 30 0.46 -9.11 -1.66
N SER A 31 -0.36 -9.97 -2.26
CA SER A 31 -0.12 -10.49 -3.61
C SER A 31 -0.16 -9.41 -4.71
N ARG A 32 -0.78 -8.25 -4.45
CA ARG A 32 -0.88 -7.13 -5.40
C ARG A 32 0.32 -6.17 -5.32
N MET A 33 1.01 -6.13 -4.18
CA MET A 33 2.16 -5.24 -3.97
C MET A 33 3.30 -5.43 -4.97
N PRO A 34 3.65 -6.65 -5.43
CA PRO A 34 4.66 -6.84 -6.45
C PRO A 34 4.33 -6.16 -7.78
N ALA A 35 3.05 -6.11 -8.18
CA ALA A 35 2.61 -5.43 -9.40
C ALA A 35 2.74 -3.91 -9.31
N LEU A 36 2.86 -3.38 -8.08
CA LEU A 36 3.37 -2.06 -7.86
C LEU A 36 4.87 -2.11 -8.18
N SER A 37 5.83 -2.58 -7.37
CA SER A 37 7.32 -2.65 -7.63
C SER A 37 7.98 -1.84 -8.79
N PRO A 38 8.87 -0.83 -8.54
CA PRO A 38 9.43 0.19 -9.49
C PRO A 38 9.93 -0.34 -10.85
N LEU A 39 10.23 -1.63 -10.91
CA LEU A 39 10.72 -2.34 -12.08
C LEU A 39 9.67 -2.45 -13.21
N HIS A 40 8.38 -2.22 -12.93
CA HIS A 40 7.29 -2.28 -13.91
C HIS A 40 7.10 -0.98 -14.75
N GLY A 41 8.14 -0.15 -14.92
CA GLY A 41 8.14 1.02 -15.80
C GLY A 41 7.65 2.34 -15.18
N TRP A 42 7.01 2.28 -14.02
CA TRP A 42 6.79 3.41 -13.11
C TRP A 42 8.09 3.79 -12.35
N ARG A 43 8.70 4.90 -12.77
CA ARG A 43 9.86 5.47 -12.09
C ARG A 43 9.38 6.32 -10.92
N LEU A 44 9.53 5.82 -9.69
CA LEU A 44 9.26 6.58 -8.47
C LEU A 44 10.48 7.46 -8.16
N ALA A 45 10.27 8.77 -8.06
CA ALA A 45 11.28 9.71 -7.57
C ALA A 45 11.28 9.75 -6.03
N GLU A 46 10.09 9.68 -5.44
CA GLU A 46 9.86 9.66 -4.01
C GLU A 46 8.54 8.89 -3.75
N ALA A 47 8.51 8.08 -2.69
CA ALA A 47 7.31 7.39 -2.24
C ALA A 47 7.02 7.84 -0.81
N VAL A 48 5.81 8.36 -0.59
CA VAL A 48 5.34 8.79 0.74
C VAL A 48 4.17 7.89 1.10
N ALA A 49 4.30 7.20 2.22
CA ALA A 49 3.20 6.46 2.85
C ALA A 49 2.65 7.28 4.01
N ASP A 50 1.36 7.12 4.28
CA ASP A 50 0.74 7.67 5.47
C ASP A 50 1.34 6.98 6.71
N PRO A 51 1.84 7.73 7.71
CA PRO A 51 2.53 7.17 8.87
C PRO A 51 1.61 6.34 9.79
N ASP A 52 0.30 6.59 9.75
CA ASP A 52 -0.71 5.85 10.52
C ASP A 52 -1.20 4.62 9.74
N SER A 53 -0.88 4.53 8.45
CA SER A 53 -1.21 3.40 7.59
C SER A 53 -0.07 2.39 7.53
N ARG A 54 -0.29 1.17 8.03
CA ARG A 54 0.64 0.03 7.82
C ARG A 54 0.49 -0.64 6.45
N CYS A 55 -0.15 0.05 5.50
CA CYS A 55 -0.44 -0.39 4.14
C CYS A 55 0.56 0.20 3.16
#